data_AF-A0A3C0YLE7-F1
#
_entry.id   AF-A0A3C0YLE7-F1
#
_cell.length_a   1.000
_cell.length_b   1.000
_cell.length_c   1.000
_cell.angle_alpha   90.00
_cell.angle_beta   90.00
_cell.angle_gamma   90.00
#
_symmetry.space_group_name_H-M   'P 1'
#
loop_
_entity.id
_entity.type
_entity.pdbx_description
1 polymer ?
#
loop_
_entity_poly.entity_id
_entity_poly.type
_entity_poly.pdbx_seq_one_letter_code
_entity_poly.pdbx_strand_id
1 'polypeptide(L)'
;MALLPKEIFKAYDIRGIVGKTLTPEFVEIIGRAIGSEAIDRKQKDICIGFDGRLSGPELSQSLIEGILKTGINVINLGMVTTPMVYFSTFFLKTQSGVMVTGSHNP
;
A
#
# COMPACT_ATOMS: atom_id res chain seq x y z
N MET A 1 -21.71 4.86 -0.48
CA MET A 1 -20.26 4.64 -0.65
C MET A 1 -19.90 5.05 -2.07
N ALA A 2 -18.89 5.91 -2.24
CA ALA A 2 -18.35 6.18 -3.57
C ALA A 2 -17.74 4.88 -4.13
N LEU A 3 -18.01 4.56 -5.40
CA LEU A 3 -17.41 3.39 -6.03
C LEU A 3 -15.94 3.67 -6.32
N LEU A 4 -15.06 2.73 -5.93
CA LEU A 4 -13.66 2.73 -6.34
C LEU A 4 -13.60 2.64 -7.88
N PRO A 5 -12.82 3.52 -8.56
CA PRO A 5 -12.68 3.50 -10.00
C PRO A 5 -12.00 2.20 -10.45
N LYS A 6 -12.77 1.27 -11.07
CA LYS A 6 -12.27 -0.07 -11.43
C LYS A 6 -11.03 -0.03 -12.32
N GLU A 7 -10.91 1.01 -13.13
CA GLU A 7 -9.80 1.23 -14.03
C GLU A 7 -8.45 1.35 -13.33
N ILE A 8 -8.37 1.63 -12.03
CA ILE A 8 -7.08 1.71 -11.34
C ILE A 8 -6.46 0.33 -11.09
N PHE A 9 -7.26 -0.74 -11.07
CA PHE A 9 -6.78 -2.11 -10.87
C PHE A 9 -6.29 -2.66 -12.21
N LYS A 10 -4.97 -2.65 -12.40
CA LYS A 10 -4.31 -3.13 -13.62
C LYS A 10 -3.94 -4.60 -13.46
N ALA A 11 -3.38 -5.17 -14.53
CA ALA A 11 -2.99 -6.59 -14.56
C ALA A 11 -1.96 -6.97 -13.47
N TYR A 12 -1.11 -6.04 -13.03
CA TYR A 12 0.02 -6.33 -12.15
C TYR A 12 0.08 -5.46 -10.88
N ASP A 13 -0.72 -4.40 -10.80
CA ASP A 13 -0.70 -3.44 -9.70
C ASP A 13 -1.91 -2.48 -9.75
N ILE A 14 -1.96 -1.55 -8.80
CA ILE A 14 -2.93 -0.48 -8.74
C ILE A 14 -2.26 0.82 -9.17
N ARG A 15 -2.80 1.50 -10.19
CA ARG A 15 -2.30 2.78 -10.70
C ARG A 15 -3.42 3.77 -10.97
N GLY A 16 -3.26 4.98 -10.45
CA GLY A 16 -4.20 6.09 -10.66
C GLY A 16 -3.49 7.44 -10.64
N ILE A 17 -4.27 8.50 -10.87
CA ILE A 17 -3.83 9.89 -10.80
C ILE A 17 -4.22 10.43 -9.42
N VAL A 18 -3.22 10.95 -8.71
CA VAL A 18 -3.40 11.52 -7.36
C VAL A 18 -4.43 12.64 -7.39
N GLY A 19 -5.36 12.62 -6.43
CA GLY A 19 -6.44 13.60 -6.30
C GLY A 19 -7.58 13.44 -7.31
N LYS A 20 -7.50 12.48 -8.24
CA LYS A 20 -8.58 12.17 -9.20
C LYS A 20 -9.10 10.75 -9.01
N THR A 21 -8.28 9.77 -9.38
CA THR A 21 -8.63 8.34 -9.29
C THR A 21 -7.93 7.64 -8.14
N LEU A 22 -6.94 8.31 -7.52
CA LEU A 22 -6.25 7.86 -6.32
C LEU A 22 -6.30 8.96 -5.27
N THR A 23 -7.21 8.84 -4.30
CA THR A 23 -7.37 9.78 -3.18
C THR A 23 -6.97 9.10 -1.87
N PRO A 24 -6.63 9.87 -0.82
CA PRO A 24 -6.38 9.33 0.52
C PRO A 24 -7.48 8.38 1.00
N GLU A 25 -8.75 8.76 0.83
CA GLU A 25 -9.92 7.93 1.18
C GLU A 25 -9.91 6.58 0.44
N PHE A 26 -9.65 6.60 -0.87
CA PHE A 26 -9.61 5.37 -1.67
C PHE A 26 -8.41 4.49 -1.31
N VAL A 27 -7.25 5.09 -1.03
CA VAL A 27 -6.06 4.36 -0.59
C VAL A 27 -6.27 3.74 0.79
N GLU A 28 -7.01 4.38 1.68
CA GLU A 28 -7.40 3.80 2.96
C GLU A 28 -8.28 2.54 2.76
N ILE A 29 -9.25 2.59 1.83
CA ILE A 29 -10.08 1.43 1.50
C ILE A 29 -9.23 0.30 0.91
N ILE A 30 -8.28 0.61 0.04
CA ILE A 30 -7.31 -0.37 -0.49
C ILE A 30 -6.50 -0.99 0.65
N GLY A 31 -6.04 -0.19 1.62
CA GLY A 31 -5.34 -0.67 2.80
C GLY A 31 -6.15 -1.67 3.61
N ARG A 32 -7.44 -1.39 3.84
CA ARG A 32 -8.35 -2.33 4.50
C ARG A 32 -8.52 -3.63 3.71
N ALA A 33 -8.62 -3.56 2.38
CA ALA A 33 -8.72 -4.74 1.53
C ALA A 33 -7.46 -5.62 1.60
N ILE A 34 -6.27 -5.00 1.53
CA ILE A 34 -4.99 -5.71 1.66
C ILE A 34 -4.84 -6.33 3.06
N GLY A 35 -5.20 -5.61 4.12
CA GLY A 35 -5.18 -6.14 5.48
C GLY A 35 -6.13 -7.32 5.67
N SER A 36 -7.32 -7.26 5.06
CA SER A 36 -8.29 -8.37 5.11
C SER A 36 -7.75 -9.63 4.41
N GLU A 37 -7.15 -9.49 3.22
CA GLU A 37 -6.51 -10.60 2.52
C GLU A 37 -5.32 -11.17 3.32
N ALA A 38 -4.55 -10.31 4.00
CA ALA A 38 -3.47 -10.74 4.86
C ALA A 38 -3.95 -11.60 6.05
N ILE A 39 -5.11 -11.27 6.64
CA ILE A 39 -5.76 -12.08 7.68
C ILE A 39 -6.14 -13.45 7.15
N ASP A 40 -6.78 -13.51 5.98
CA ASP A 40 -7.18 -14.77 5.34
C ASP A 40 -5.96 -15.66 5.03
N ARG A 41 -4.83 -15.02 4.73
CA ARG A 41 -3.51 -15.69 4.54
C ARG A 41 -2.73 -15.91 5.84
N LYS A 42 -3.33 -15.66 7.00
CA LYS A 42 -2.73 -15.84 8.34
C LYS A 42 -1.42 -15.06 8.54
N GLN A 43 -1.31 -13.90 7.90
CA GLN A 43 -0.21 -12.96 8.11
C GLN A 43 -0.53 -12.06 9.30
N LYS A 44 0.52 -11.48 9.90
CA LYS A 44 0.40 -10.61 11.08
C LYS A 44 0.91 -9.20 10.85
N ASP A 45 1.91 -9.07 9.97
CA ASP A 45 2.65 -7.84 9.74
C ASP A 45 2.76 -7.58 8.23
N ILE A 46 2.66 -6.32 7.82
CA ILE A 46 2.91 -5.90 6.44
C ILE A 46 3.98 -4.80 6.43
N CYS A 47 5.01 -4.99 5.61
CA CYS A 47 6.03 -3.97 5.36
C CYS A 47 5.51 -2.92 4.38
N ILE A 48 5.57 -1.64 4.73
CA ILE A 48 5.12 -0.53 3.87
C ILE A 48 6.29 0.40 3.57
N GLY A 49 6.49 0.72 2.30
CA GLY A 49 7.43 1.75 1.86
C GLY A 49 6.82 2.62 0.77
N PHE A 50 7.43 3.78 0.52
CA PHE A 50 7.02 4.68 -0.55
C PHE A 50 8.22 5.28 -1.30
N ASP A 51 8.00 5.70 -2.55
CA ASP A 51 9.04 6.33 -3.38
C ASP A 51 9.16 7.85 -3.13
N GLY A 52 10.04 8.53 -3.86
CA GLY A 52 10.28 9.97 -3.72
C GLY A 52 9.17 10.90 -4.23
N ARG A 53 7.95 10.42 -4.51
CA ARG A 53 6.85 11.29 -4.97
C ARG A 53 6.34 12.18 -3.86
N LEU A 54 5.91 13.38 -4.23
CA LEU A 54 5.30 14.35 -3.30
C LEU A 54 4.07 13.79 -2.57
N SER A 55 3.30 12.93 -3.24
CA SER A 55 2.13 12.26 -2.66
C SER A 55 2.49 11.06 -1.77
N GLY A 56 3.75 10.61 -1.76
CA GLY A 56 4.19 9.40 -1.07
C GLY A 56 3.84 9.38 0.42
N PRO A 57 4.21 10.42 1.20
CA PRO A 57 3.92 10.47 2.64
C PRO A 57 2.42 10.36 2.97
N GLU A 58 1.57 11.12 2.27
CA GLU A 58 0.13 11.14 2.52
C GLU A 58 -0.53 9.80 2.14
N LEU A 59 -0.27 9.31 0.92
CA LEU A 59 -0.89 8.06 0.47
C LEU A 59 -0.39 6.85 1.26
N SER A 60 0.90 6.82 1.63
CA SER A 60 1.43 5.79 2.52
C SER A 60 0.72 5.82 3.88
N GLN A 61 0.54 7.00 4.47
CA GLN A 61 -0.17 7.14 5.74
C GLN A 61 -1.63 6.64 5.67
N SER A 62 -2.36 7.01 4.62
CA SER A 62 -3.74 6.50 4.42
C SER A 62 -3.78 4.98 4.22
N LEU A 63 -2.81 4.41 3.50
CA LEU A 63 -2.71 2.97 3.33
C LEU A 63 -2.48 2.26 4.68
N ILE A 64 -1.57 2.80 5.48
CA ILE A 64 -1.24 2.29 6.82
C ILE A 64 -2.47 2.33 7.73
N GLU A 65 -3.22 3.43 7.74
CA GLU A 65 -4.45 3.56 8.52
C GLU A 65 -5.50 2.52 8.11
N GLY A 66 -5.64 2.27 6.81
CA GLY A 66 -6.50 1.22 6.29
C GLY A 66 -6.10 -0.17 6.78
N ILE A 67 -4.82 -0.49 6.71
CA ILE A 67 -4.30 -1.80 7.17
C ILE A 67 -4.50 -1.95 8.68
N LEU A 68 -4.13 -0.95 9.49
CA LEU A 68 -4.26 -1.01 10.94
C LEU A 68 -5.71 -1.23 11.41
N LYS A 69 -6.71 -0.70 10.69
CA LYS A 69 -8.14 -0.91 10.98
C LYS A 69 -8.57 -2.38 10.85
N THR A 70 -7.77 -3.24 10.22
CA THR A 70 -8.03 -4.69 10.13
C THR A 70 -7.47 -5.47 11.31
N GLY A 71 -6.57 -4.88 12.10
CA GLY A 71 -5.82 -5.56 13.17
C GLY A 71 -4.48 -6.14 12.72
N ILE A 72 -4.10 -5.99 11.45
CA ILE A 72 -2.75 -6.29 10.94
C ILE A 72 -1.78 -5.19 11.39
N ASN A 73 -0.59 -5.60 11.86
CA ASN A 73 0.48 -4.66 12.19
C ASN A 73 1.15 -4.12 10.93
N VAL A 74 1.73 -2.93 11.04
CA VAL A 74 2.49 -2.30 9.97
C VAL A 74 3.94 -2.09 10.41
N ILE A 75 4.87 -2.49 9.55
CA ILE A 75 6.28 -2.09 9.63
C ILE A 75 6.51 -0.99 8.59
N ASN A 76 6.57 0.26 9.03
CA ASN A 76 6.78 1.41 8.15
C ASN A 76 8.28 1.60 7.88
N LEU A 77 8.70 1.33 6.64
CA LEU A 77 10.07 1.48 6.15
C LEU A 77 10.39 2.91 5.73
N GLY A 78 9.38 3.77 5.59
CA GLY A 78 9.52 5.14 5.13
C GLY A 78 9.80 5.23 3.62
N MET A 79 10.57 6.23 3.24
CA MET A 79 10.97 6.46 1.84
C MET A 79 12.11 5.52 1.46
N VAL A 80 11.83 4.55 0.59
CA VAL A 80 12.78 3.52 0.17
C VAL A 80 12.59 3.16 -1.31
N THR A 81 13.48 2.35 -1.87
CA THR A 81 13.27 1.81 -3.22
C THR A 81 12.34 0.59 -3.17
N THR A 82 11.63 0.29 -4.26
CA THR A 82 10.81 -0.93 -4.38
C THR A 82 11.53 -2.22 -3.94
N PRO A 83 12.77 -2.52 -4.39
CA PRO A 83 13.47 -3.73 -3.95
C PRO A 83 13.80 -3.73 -2.44
N MET A 84 13.88 -2.58 -1.77
CA MET A 84 14.04 -2.55 -0.32
C MET A 84 12.79 -3.07 0.40
N VAL A 85 11.58 -2.76 -0.09
CA VAL A 85 10.36 -3.37 0.46
C VAL A 85 10.41 -4.88 0.28
N TYR A 86 10.75 -5.38 -0.91
CA TYR A 86 10.87 -6.82 -1.17
C TYR A 86 11.95 -7.50 -0.33
N PHE A 87 13.09 -6.84 -0.14
CA PHE A 87 14.14 -7.33 0.75
C PHE A 87 13.65 -7.40 2.19
N SER A 88 12.96 -6.38 2.68
CA SER A 88 12.42 -6.34 4.05
C SER A 88 11.40 -7.44 4.32
N THR A 89 10.56 -7.82 3.36
CA THR A 89 9.60 -8.92 3.58
C THR A 89 10.29 -10.26 3.81
N PHE A 90 11.44 -10.48 3.16
CA PHE A 90 12.29 -11.64 3.39
C PHE A 90 13.08 -11.53 4.70
N PHE A 91 13.78 -10.40 4.89
CA PHE A 91 14.68 -10.19 6.04
C PHE A 91 13.94 -10.21 7.38
N LEU A 92 12.78 -9.56 7.45
CA LEU A 92 11.94 -9.48 8.65
C LEU A 92 10.96 -10.66 8.76
N LYS A 93 10.95 -11.57 7.78
CA LYS A 93 10.09 -12.77 7.73
C LYS A 93 8.59 -12.45 7.80
N THR A 94 8.16 -11.28 7.32
CA THR A 94 6.74 -10.87 7.27
C THR A 94 6.00 -11.45 6.06
N GLN A 95 6.72 -11.82 4.99
CA GLN A 95 6.18 -12.38 3.74
C GLN A 95 5.18 -11.48 2.99
N SER A 96 4.86 -10.29 3.51
CA SER A 96 3.86 -9.37 2.98
C SER A 96 4.40 -7.95 2.97
N GLY A 97 4.27 -7.26 1.84
CA GLY A 97 4.67 -5.86 1.74
C GLY A 97 3.96 -5.12 0.62
N VAL A 98 3.83 -3.81 0.78
CA VAL A 98 3.25 -2.89 -0.22
C VAL A 98 4.20 -1.74 -0.45
N MET A 99 4.43 -1.44 -1.73
CA MET A 99 5.19 -0.27 -2.15
C MET A 99 4.25 0.76 -2.76
N VAL A 100 4.20 1.95 -2.18
CA VAL A 100 3.50 3.11 -2.76
C VAL A 100 4.44 3.79 -3.75
N THR A 101 4.23 3.52 -5.03
CA THR A 101 5.07 4.06 -6.11
C THR A 101 4.28 4.25 -7.40
N GLY A 102 4.59 5.30 -8.15
CA GLY A 102 4.15 5.43 -9.54
C GLY A 102 5.14 4.82 -10.54
N SER A 103 6.22 4.18 -10.06
CA SER A 103 7.34 3.71 -10.88
C SER A 103 7.89 4.87 -11.74
N HIS A 104 7.96 4.67 -13.04
CA HIS A 104 8.46 5.63 -14.03
C HIS A 104 7.39 6.60 -14.56
N ASN A 105 6.14 6.48 -14.12
CA ASN A 105 5.06 7.33 -14.64
C ASN A 105 5.29 8.80 -14.29
N PRO A 106 4.66 9.75 -15.00
CA PRO A 106 4.56 11.13 -14.53
C PRO A 106 4.01 11.23 -13.09
#